data_AF-A0AA43TLE4-F1
#
_entry.id   AF-A0AA43TLE4-F1
#
_cell.length_a   1.000
_cell.length_b   1.000
_cell.length_c   1.000
_cell.angle_alpha   90.00
_cell.angle_beta   90.00
_cell.angle_gamma   90.00
#
_symmetry.space_group_name_H-M   'P 1'
#
loop_
_entity.id
_entity.type
_entity.pdbx_description
1 polymer ?
#
loop_
_entity_poly.entity_id
_entity_poly.type
_entity_poly.pdbx_seq_one_letter_code
_entity_poly.pdbx_strand_id
1 'polypeptide(L)'
;MGYFIDKSVYLKRMLAFSENRELYVFDNITLTSWVTNELGWAYLLLFFSNVNFNHEWFLKSISFFIVFVNLFFVVTRINKINIFILFIISLLFINPIFVDFSMSQIRSAFCLSIFLVFLMLYESNKKIISLFFLSVVPIIHTIGIVLISFYFLYLLLKRFSLNMLQSEYFPVVLGLLFSFLMFIGWHYVLSSLGDRRAEYSDMSSSLKYMIFWWFLLFSFVLLKIKCVESYIFLGMLLLSIAVFNTLFSLYSSRFIALGFVFIMPIFFMIRKPMYFYTIVLAYMSFTLVQWFFWFELQELI
;
A
#
# COMPACT_ATOMS: atom_id res chain seq x y z
N MET A 1 12.43 -11.76 2.24
CA MET A 1 11.92 -10.93 3.35
C MET A 1 12.92 -11.05 4.48
N GLY A 2 13.96 -10.22 4.48
CA GLY A 2 15.07 -10.31 5.43
C GLY A 2 15.58 -8.91 5.75
N TYR A 3 15.77 -8.63 7.05
CA TYR A 3 16.06 -7.34 7.69
C TYR A 3 15.11 -6.18 7.36
N PHE A 4 14.82 -5.34 8.36
CA PHE A 4 14.16 -4.04 8.15
C PHE A 4 15.15 -3.08 7.47
N ILE A 5 15.51 -3.37 6.20
CA ILE A 5 16.57 -2.71 5.43
C ILE A 5 16.33 -1.21 5.42
N ASP A 6 15.10 -0.78 5.11
CA ASP A 6 14.70 0.62 5.12
C ASP A 6 14.95 1.30 6.47
N LYS A 7 14.57 0.67 7.59
CA LYS A 7 14.83 1.23 8.93
C LYS A 7 16.32 1.50 9.14
N SER A 8 17.18 0.54 8.80
CA SER A 8 18.63 0.70 8.93
C SER A 8 19.19 1.80 8.01
N VAL A 9 18.66 1.90 6.79
CA VAL A 9 19.04 2.93 5.80
C VAL A 9 18.63 4.31 6.28
N TYR A 10 17.41 4.47 6.81
CA TYR A 10 16.93 5.75 7.31
C TYR A 10 17.64 6.16 8.60
N LEU A 11 17.95 5.23 9.51
CA LEU A 11 18.77 5.53 10.68
C LEU A 11 20.16 6.05 10.28
N LYS A 12 20.84 5.36 9.36
CA LYS A 12 22.14 5.81 8.82
C LYS A 12 22.03 7.19 8.17
N ARG A 13 20.97 7.43 7.40
CA ARG A 13 20.73 8.72 6.74
C ARG A 13 20.48 9.85 7.73
N MET A 14 19.69 9.62 8.79
CA MET A 14 19.43 10.60 9.84
C MET A 14 20.69 10.92 10.66
N LEU A 15 21.54 9.91 10.94
CA LEU A 15 22.83 10.12 11.59
C LEU A 15 23.75 10.98 10.70
N ALA A 16 23.84 10.66 9.41
CA ALA A 16 24.60 11.47 8.45
C ALA A 16 24.11 12.93 8.38
N PHE A 17 22.79 13.17 8.44
CA PHE A 17 22.24 14.52 8.52
C PHE A 17 22.63 15.26 9.80
N SER A 18 22.66 14.55 10.94
CA SER A 18 23.04 15.16 12.22
C SER A 18 24.52 15.54 12.28
N GLU A 19 25.39 14.74 11.64
CA GLU A 19 26.84 14.92 11.63
C GLU A 19 27.30 15.96 10.59
N ASN A 20 26.71 15.97 9.39
CA ASN A 20 27.14 16.79 8.25
C ASN A 20 26.00 17.69 7.73
N ARG A 21 25.65 18.71 8.51
CA ARG A 21 24.50 19.61 8.23
C ARG A 21 24.58 20.36 6.91
N GLU A 22 25.79 20.61 6.40
CA GLU A 22 26.04 21.42 5.19
C GLU A 22 26.04 20.62 3.88
N LEU A 23 26.12 19.28 3.93
CA LEU A 23 26.28 18.44 2.74
C LEU A 23 24.97 18.10 2.01
N TYR A 24 23.82 18.48 2.57
CA TYR A 24 22.52 18.22 1.98
C TYR A 24 21.80 19.53 1.66
N VAL A 25 22.45 20.36 0.85
CA VAL A 25 21.77 21.44 0.16
C VAL A 25 21.00 20.82 -1.00
N PHE A 26 19.67 20.92 -0.96
CA PHE A 26 18.84 20.57 -2.10
C PHE A 26 18.99 21.68 -3.15
N ASP A 27 20.05 21.64 -3.94
CA ASP A 27 20.27 22.62 -4.99
C ASP A 27 19.23 22.45 -6.12
N ASN A 28 18.78 23.56 -6.70
CA ASN A 28 17.80 23.61 -7.81
C ASN A 28 16.45 22.94 -7.49
N ILE A 29 15.78 23.36 -6.41
CA ILE A 29 14.44 22.90 -6.04
C ILE A 29 13.41 23.39 -7.07
N THR A 30 12.82 22.44 -7.81
CA THR A 30 11.69 22.67 -8.72
C THR A 30 10.46 21.90 -8.20
N LEU A 31 9.25 22.24 -8.68
CA LEU A 31 8.04 21.49 -8.32
C LEU A 31 8.16 20.01 -8.68
N THR A 32 8.82 19.70 -9.80
CA THR A 32 9.06 18.32 -10.23
C THR A 32 10.01 17.61 -9.28
N SER A 33 11.07 18.27 -8.79
CA SER A 33 12.02 17.66 -7.86
C SER A 33 11.39 17.31 -6.51
N TRP A 34 10.38 18.06 -6.04
CA TRP A 34 9.62 17.70 -4.83
C TRP A 34 8.96 16.33 -4.92
N VAL A 35 8.49 15.96 -6.11
CA VAL A 35 7.75 14.72 -6.35
C VAL A 35 8.69 13.58 -6.76
N THR A 36 9.62 13.84 -7.69
CA THR A 36 10.52 12.80 -8.21
C THR A 36 11.60 12.41 -7.22
N ASN A 37 12.11 13.38 -6.44
CA ASN A 37 13.15 13.14 -5.43
C ASN A 37 12.56 12.91 -4.04
N GLU A 38 11.23 12.90 -3.92
CA GLU A 38 10.49 12.57 -2.69
C GLU A 38 10.96 13.45 -1.51
N LEU A 39 11.11 14.77 -1.79
CA LEU A 39 11.75 15.72 -0.90
C LEU A 39 11.01 15.86 0.44
N GLY A 40 9.69 15.67 0.47
CA GLY A 40 8.91 15.77 1.70
C GLY A 40 9.34 14.74 2.73
N TRP A 41 9.64 13.51 2.30
CA TRP A 41 10.21 12.49 3.18
C TRP A 41 11.62 12.88 3.65
N ALA A 42 12.46 13.40 2.75
CA ALA A 42 13.82 13.81 3.09
C ALA A 42 13.85 14.97 4.10
N TYR A 43 13.02 16.00 3.90
CA TYR A 43 12.87 17.12 4.84
C TYR A 43 12.32 16.67 6.19
N LEU A 44 11.41 15.70 6.21
CA LEU A 44 10.90 15.14 7.46
C LEU A 44 12.03 14.44 8.24
N LEU A 45 12.86 13.63 7.58
CA LEU A 45 14.05 13.04 8.21
C LEU A 45 15.05 14.08 8.70
N LEU A 46 15.33 15.11 7.90
CA LEU A 46 16.24 16.21 8.26
C LEU A 46 15.73 17.02 9.45
N PHE A 47 14.43 17.31 9.50
CA PHE A 47 13.83 18.02 10.62
C PHE A 47 14.03 17.23 11.91
N PHE A 48 13.69 15.94 11.92
CA PHE A 48 13.81 15.12 13.13
C PHE A 48 15.26 14.78 13.50
N SER A 49 16.20 14.77 12.55
CA SER A 49 17.62 14.65 12.88
C SER A 49 18.17 15.89 13.58
N ASN A 50 17.59 17.07 13.34
CA ASN A 50 18.06 18.33 13.90
C ASN A 50 17.51 18.63 15.31
N VAL A 51 16.43 17.96 15.72
CA VAL A 51 15.72 18.24 16.99
C VAL A 51 16.33 17.50 18.19
N ASN A 52 17.54 16.91 18.06
CA ASN A 52 18.14 16.03 19.09
C ASN A 52 17.18 14.93 19.59
N PHE A 53 16.21 14.55 18.74
CA PHE A 53 15.23 13.53 19.05
C PHE A 53 15.83 12.15 18.73
N ASN A 54 15.55 11.14 19.54
CA ASN A 54 16.06 9.80 19.28
C ASN A 54 15.45 9.24 17.98
N HIS A 55 16.31 8.98 17.00
CA HIS A 55 15.92 8.56 15.65
C HIS A 55 15.12 7.24 15.63
N GLU A 56 15.41 6.31 16.54
CA GLU A 56 14.65 5.06 16.63
C GLU A 56 13.22 5.28 17.12
N TRP A 57 13.06 6.14 18.14
CA TRP A 57 11.73 6.48 18.66
C TRP A 57 10.88 7.12 17.57
N PHE A 58 11.47 8.00 16.76
CA PHE A 58 10.78 8.62 15.64
C PHE A 58 10.30 7.59 14.60
N LEU A 59 11.16 6.66 14.17
CA LEU A 59 10.74 5.61 13.23
C LEU A 59 9.70 4.67 13.84
N LYS A 60 9.82 4.32 15.13
CA LYS A 60 8.81 3.54 15.86
C LYS A 60 7.45 4.27 15.91
N SER A 61 7.45 5.59 16.12
CA SER A 61 6.24 6.40 16.11
C SER A 61 5.59 6.42 14.73
N ILE A 62 6.35 6.48 13.64
CA ILE A 62 5.81 6.36 12.28
C ILE A 62 5.20 4.97 12.06
N SER A 63 5.89 3.88 12.41
CA SER A 63 5.34 2.53 12.27
C SER A 63 4.08 2.34 13.12
N PHE A 64 4.04 2.88 14.34
CA PHE A 64 2.83 2.91 15.15
C PHE A 64 1.68 3.67 14.46
N PHE A 65 1.95 4.87 13.95
CA PHE A 65 0.97 5.67 13.20
C PHE A 65 0.43 4.90 11.98
N ILE A 66 1.30 4.21 11.23
CA ILE A 66 0.91 3.37 10.10
C ILE A 66 -0.06 2.29 10.56
N VAL A 67 0.32 1.48 11.55
CA VAL A 67 -0.52 0.38 12.05
C VAL A 67 -1.85 0.92 12.56
N PHE A 68 -1.81 1.98 13.36
CA PHE A 68 -2.99 2.62 13.93
C PHE A 68 -3.97 3.11 12.86
N VAL A 69 -3.50 3.89 11.88
CA VAL A 69 -4.35 4.45 10.82
C VAL A 69 -4.93 3.35 9.94
N ASN A 70 -4.15 2.32 9.58
CA ASN A 70 -4.63 1.24 8.75
C ASN A 70 -5.69 0.40 9.48
N LEU A 71 -5.46 0.05 10.76
CA LEU A 71 -6.46 -0.64 11.59
C LEU A 71 -7.73 0.20 11.76
N PHE A 72 -7.57 1.48 12.12
CA PHE A 72 -8.68 2.40 12.30
C PHE A 72 -9.51 2.53 11.02
N PHE A 73 -8.86 2.67 9.87
CA PHE A 73 -9.51 2.67 8.57
C PHE A 73 -10.37 1.41 8.39
N VAL A 74 -9.80 0.22 8.55
CA VAL A 74 -10.55 -1.05 8.37
C VAL A 74 -11.75 -1.15 9.31
N VAL A 75 -11.55 -0.82 10.59
CA VAL A 75 -12.62 -0.87 11.61
C VAL A 75 -13.77 0.05 11.21
N THR A 76 -13.50 1.27 10.75
CA THR A 76 -14.56 2.22 10.34
C THR A 76 -15.37 1.77 9.11
N ARG A 77 -14.92 0.76 8.36
CA ARG A 77 -15.65 0.21 7.18
C ARG A 77 -16.56 -0.96 7.50
N ILE A 78 -16.59 -1.42 8.74
CA ILE A 78 -17.35 -2.59 9.13
C ILE A 78 -18.58 -2.15 9.93
N ASN A 79 -19.78 -2.37 9.36
CA ASN A 79 -21.04 -1.87 9.90
C ASN A 79 -21.39 -2.41 11.30
N LYS A 80 -20.93 -3.62 11.65
CA LYS A 80 -21.21 -4.26 12.93
C LYS A 80 -19.92 -4.76 13.53
N ILE A 81 -19.36 -3.99 14.46
CA ILE A 81 -18.15 -4.37 15.18
C ILE A 81 -18.59 -5.05 16.47
N ASN A 82 -18.11 -6.27 16.68
CA ASN A 82 -18.14 -6.94 17.97
C ASN A 82 -16.72 -7.43 18.31
N ILE A 83 -16.53 -7.93 19.53
CA ILE A 83 -15.21 -8.33 20.01
C ILE A 83 -14.59 -9.44 19.15
N PHE A 84 -15.42 -10.32 18.59
CA PHE A 84 -14.99 -11.39 17.69
C PHE A 84 -14.47 -10.83 16.36
N ILE A 85 -15.14 -9.83 15.79
CA ILE A 85 -14.70 -9.16 14.56
C ILE A 85 -13.41 -8.38 14.80
N LEU A 86 -13.28 -7.69 15.93
CA LEU A 86 -12.02 -7.03 16.31
C LEU A 86 -10.87 -8.03 16.43
N PHE A 87 -11.14 -9.21 17.01
CA PHE A 87 -10.16 -10.29 17.08
C PHE A 87 -9.76 -10.79 15.68
N ILE A 88 -10.72 -11.01 14.77
CA ILE A 88 -10.41 -11.39 13.39
C ILE A 88 -9.57 -10.31 12.69
N ILE A 89 -9.95 -9.03 12.79
CA ILE A 89 -9.18 -7.93 12.18
C ILE A 89 -7.76 -7.93 12.71
N SER A 90 -7.58 -8.10 14.03
CA SER A 90 -6.26 -8.15 14.64
C SER A 90 -5.43 -9.29 14.06
N LEU A 91 -6.02 -10.47 13.91
CA LEU A 91 -5.35 -11.63 13.31
C LEU A 91 -4.99 -11.41 11.83
N LEU A 92 -5.86 -10.76 11.06
CA LEU A 92 -5.56 -10.40 9.68
C LEU A 92 -4.33 -9.49 9.61
N PHE A 93 -4.20 -8.54 10.53
CA PHE A 93 -3.07 -7.62 10.55
C PHE A 93 -1.76 -8.24 11.09
N ILE A 94 -1.80 -9.38 11.76
CA ILE A 94 -0.62 -10.19 12.15
C ILE A 94 -0.19 -11.06 10.94
N ASN A 95 -0.06 -10.42 9.78
CA ASN A 95 0.41 -11.05 8.56
C ASN A 95 1.79 -10.52 8.18
N PRO A 96 2.76 -11.39 7.80
CA PRO A 96 4.12 -10.97 7.47
C PRO A 96 4.20 -9.89 6.39
N ILE A 97 3.28 -9.88 5.41
CA ILE A 97 3.23 -8.85 4.37
C ILE A 97 2.97 -7.48 5.00
N PHE A 98 1.98 -7.39 5.89
CA PHE A 98 1.63 -6.12 6.51
C PHE A 98 2.72 -5.66 7.48
N VAL A 99 3.31 -6.59 8.25
CA VAL A 99 4.45 -6.30 9.14
C VAL A 99 5.63 -5.78 8.33
N ASP A 100 6.04 -6.49 7.27
CA ASP A 100 7.13 -6.08 6.38
C ASP A 100 6.83 -4.75 5.69
N PHE A 101 5.58 -4.52 5.27
CA PHE A 101 5.18 -3.24 4.70
C PHE A 101 5.34 -2.08 5.69
N SER A 102 4.89 -2.26 6.93
CA SER A 102 4.93 -1.23 7.98
C SER A 102 6.35 -0.91 8.51
N MET A 103 7.30 -1.82 8.29
CA MET A 103 8.65 -1.74 8.87
C MET A 103 9.78 -1.69 7.83
N SER A 104 9.71 -2.52 6.79
CA SER A 104 10.69 -2.58 5.70
C SER A 104 10.33 -1.70 4.51
N GLN A 105 9.11 -1.17 4.43
CA GLN A 105 8.67 -0.24 3.40
C GLN A 105 7.98 0.99 4.02
N ILE A 106 8.56 1.48 5.13
CA ILE A 106 7.96 2.50 5.99
C ILE A 106 7.51 3.75 5.24
N ARG A 107 8.23 4.15 4.19
CA ARG A 107 7.91 5.35 3.40
C ARG A 107 6.64 5.19 2.56
N SER A 108 6.49 4.07 1.85
CA SER A 108 5.27 3.81 1.06
C SER A 108 4.07 3.52 1.98
N ALA A 109 4.31 2.85 3.10
CA ALA A 109 3.30 2.63 4.13
C ALA A 109 2.83 3.92 4.83
N PHE A 110 3.75 4.85 5.08
CA PHE A 110 3.43 6.17 5.61
C PHE A 110 2.63 7.00 4.59
N CYS A 111 3.05 7.00 3.31
CA CYS A 111 2.31 7.62 2.20
C CYS A 111 0.87 7.08 2.11
N LEU A 112 0.69 5.75 2.16
CA LEU A 112 -0.64 5.13 2.19
C LEU A 112 -1.45 5.59 3.41
N SER A 113 -0.84 5.64 4.59
CA SER A 113 -1.53 6.05 5.82
C SER A 113 -2.04 7.51 5.74
N ILE A 114 -1.23 8.43 5.20
CA ILE A 114 -1.65 9.81 4.92
C ILE A 114 -2.81 9.83 3.92
N PHE A 115 -2.76 9.00 2.87
CA PHE A 115 -3.84 8.85 1.91
C PHE A 115 -5.14 8.30 2.54
N LEU A 116 -5.05 7.36 3.47
CA LEU A 116 -6.22 6.87 4.22
C LEU A 116 -6.83 7.96 5.11
N VAL A 117 -6.01 8.78 5.77
CA VAL A 117 -6.48 9.94 6.53
C VAL A 117 -7.25 10.91 5.62
N PHE A 118 -6.72 11.18 4.42
CA PHE A 118 -7.44 11.94 3.40
C PHE A 118 -8.83 11.33 3.12
N LEU A 119 -8.92 10.03 2.82
CA LEU A 119 -10.19 9.37 2.49
C LEU A 119 -11.21 9.48 3.64
N MET A 120 -10.79 9.19 4.88
CA MET A 120 -11.66 9.26 6.06
C MET A 120 -12.17 10.68 6.32
N LEU A 121 -11.31 11.70 6.17
CA LEU A 121 -11.69 13.09 6.37
C LEU A 121 -12.59 13.60 5.25
N TYR A 122 -12.33 13.21 4.01
CA TYR A 122 -13.12 13.62 2.84
C TYR A 122 -14.57 13.11 2.97
N GLU A 123 -14.75 11.85 3.33
CA GLU A 123 -16.06 11.23 3.54
C GLU A 123 -16.78 11.76 4.78
N SER A 124 -16.03 12.20 5.81
CA SER A 124 -16.56 12.89 6.98
C SER A 124 -16.87 14.38 6.73
N ASN A 125 -16.95 14.82 5.46
CA ASN A 125 -17.20 16.20 5.03
C ASN A 125 -16.15 17.24 5.48
N LYS A 126 -14.96 16.84 5.93
CA LYS A 126 -13.85 17.75 6.31
C LYS A 126 -12.95 18.07 5.10
N LYS A 127 -13.56 18.57 4.02
CA LYS A 127 -12.93 18.69 2.69
C LYS A 127 -11.63 19.50 2.70
N ILE A 128 -11.60 20.66 3.35
CA ILE A 128 -10.41 21.53 3.38
C ILE A 128 -9.22 20.81 4.02
N ILE A 129 -9.43 20.19 5.19
CA ILE A 129 -8.38 19.44 5.89
C ILE A 129 -7.97 18.22 5.06
N SER A 130 -8.92 17.54 4.41
CA SER A 130 -8.61 16.39 3.55
C SER A 130 -7.70 16.78 2.36
N LEU A 131 -7.92 17.95 1.74
CA LEU A 131 -7.10 18.43 0.63
C LEU A 131 -5.66 18.71 1.05
N PHE A 132 -5.42 19.15 2.29
CA PHE A 132 -4.07 19.26 2.83
C PHE A 132 -3.36 17.89 2.80
N PHE A 133 -3.99 16.84 3.36
CA PHE A 133 -3.40 15.50 3.34
C PHE A 133 -3.20 14.96 1.91
N LEU A 134 -4.15 15.22 1.00
CA LEU A 134 -4.03 14.85 -0.41
C LEU A 134 -2.80 15.49 -1.08
N SER A 135 -2.51 16.76 -0.76
CA SER A 135 -1.35 17.48 -1.30
C SER A 135 -0.01 16.95 -0.77
N VAL A 136 0.02 16.40 0.45
CA VAL A 136 1.23 15.85 1.08
C VAL A 136 1.61 14.48 0.52
N VAL A 137 0.64 13.65 0.19
CA VAL A 137 0.82 12.27 -0.33
C VAL A 137 1.89 12.14 -1.44
N PRO A 138 1.85 12.89 -2.56
CA PRO A 138 2.82 12.76 -3.64
C PRO A 138 4.22 13.28 -3.28
N ILE A 139 4.33 14.12 -2.25
CA ILE A 139 5.60 14.70 -1.79
C ILE A 139 6.36 13.71 -0.88
N ILE A 140 5.64 12.80 -0.22
CA ILE A 140 6.23 11.73 0.60
C ILE A 140 6.74 10.58 -0.25
N HIS A 141 5.94 10.14 -1.23
CA HIS A 141 6.31 9.04 -2.12
C HIS A 141 5.54 9.10 -3.44
N THR A 142 6.24 8.80 -4.53
CA THR A 142 5.70 8.66 -5.90
C THR A 142 4.48 7.74 -6.03
N ILE A 143 4.35 6.67 -5.22
CA ILE A 143 3.17 5.78 -5.22
C ILE A 143 1.88 6.53 -4.87
N GLY A 144 2.00 7.64 -4.14
CA GLY A 144 0.90 8.52 -3.83
C GLY A 144 0.19 9.05 -5.08
N ILE A 145 0.93 9.36 -6.14
CA ILE A 145 0.35 9.82 -7.41
C ILE A 145 -0.55 8.73 -8.01
N VAL A 146 -0.12 7.47 -7.95
CA VAL A 146 -0.88 6.33 -8.47
C VAL A 146 -2.18 6.14 -7.67
N LEU A 147 -2.11 6.17 -6.34
CA LEU A 147 -3.30 6.07 -5.47
C LEU A 147 -4.29 7.20 -5.73
N ILE A 148 -3.79 8.43 -5.84
CA ILE A 148 -4.59 9.62 -6.15
C ILE A 148 -5.25 9.46 -7.53
N SER A 149 -4.51 9.00 -8.53
CA SER A 149 -5.01 8.79 -9.90
C SER A 149 -6.13 7.75 -9.93
N PHE A 150 -5.97 6.62 -9.23
CA PHE A 150 -7.02 5.60 -9.11
C PHE A 150 -8.27 6.11 -8.38
N TYR A 151 -8.09 6.94 -7.34
CA TYR A 151 -9.21 7.56 -6.65
C TYR A 151 -9.95 8.59 -7.51
N PHE A 152 -9.23 9.44 -8.25
CA PHE A 152 -9.84 10.35 -9.20
C PHE A 152 -10.59 9.61 -10.30
N LEU A 153 -10.03 8.51 -10.81
CA LEU A 153 -10.73 7.64 -11.76
C LEU A 153 -12.04 7.12 -11.17
N TYR A 154 -12.03 6.63 -9.92
CA TYR A 154 -13.25 6.24 -9.21
C TYR A 154 -14.27 7.39 -9.14
N LEU A 155 -13.83 8.60 -8.78
CA LEU A 155 -14.72 9.78 -8.70
C LEU A 155 -15.31 10.15 -10.06
N LEU A 156 -14.54 10.08 -11.14
CA LEU A 156 -15.02 10.33 -12.50
C LEU A 156 -16.09 9.29 -12.88
N LEU A 157 -15.83 8.00 -12.66
CA LEU A 157 -16.78 6.93 -12.94
C LEU A 157 -18.09 7.12 -12.16
N LYS A 158 -18.00 7.52 -10.89
CA LYS A 158 -19.14 7.80 -10.03
C LYS A 158 -19.93 9.02 -10.53
N ARG A 159 -19.24 10.10 -10.91
CA ARG A 159 -19.85 11.34 -11.43
C ARG A 159 -20.64 11.11 -12.70
N PHE A 160 -20.11 10.29 -13.62
CA PHE A 160 -20.79 9.95 -14.87
C PHE A 160 -21.84 8.85 -14.70
N SER A 161 -22.16 8.45 -13.45
CA SER A 161 -23.14 7.41 -13.13
C SER A 161 -22.93 6.13 -13.93
N LEU A 162 -21.66 5.80 -14.22
CA LEU A 162 -21.35 4.65 -15.06
C LEU A 162 -21.68 3.38 -14.26
N ASN A 163 -22.57 2.56 -14.80
CA ASN A 163 -22.93 1.25 -14.24
C ASN A 163 -21.70 0.32 -14.08
N MET A 164 -20.55 0.69 -14.63
CA MET A 164 -19.27 0.01 -14.46
C MET A 164 -18.86 -0.18 -12.99
N LEU A 165 -19.17 0.77 -12.10
CA LEU A 165 -18.87 0.60 -10.66
C LEU A 165 -19.73 -0.47 -9.97
N GLN A 166 -20.85 -0.85 -10.58
CA GLN A 166 -21.67 -1.96 -10.10
C GLN A 166 -21.12 -3.33 -10.53
N SER A 167 -20.18 -3.36 -11.47
CA SER A 167 -19.55 -4.57 -12.00
C SER A 167 -18.29 -4.93 -11.22
N GLU A 168 -18.22 -6.19 -10.80
CA GLU A 168 -17.04 -6.80 -10.19
C GLU A 168 -15.89 -6.97 -11.20
N TYR A 169 -16.19 -7.03 -12.51
CA TYR A 169 -15.20 -7.26 -13.56
C TYR A 169 -14.44 -5.99 -13.95
N PHE A 170 -15.04 -4.82 -13.76
CA PHE A 170 -14.45 -3.57 -14.21
C PHE A 170 -13.06 -3.28 -13.60
N PRO A 171 -12.86 -3.29 -12.26
CA PRO A 171 -11.53 -3.12 -11.69
C PRO A 171 -10.56 -4.25 -12.06
N VAL A 172 -11.06 -5.45 -12.39
CA VAL A 172 -10.25 -6.58 -12.85
C VAL A 172 -9.69 -6.32 -14.25
N VAL A 173 -10.54 -5.91 -15.18
CA VAL A 173 -10.11 -5.53 -16.54
C VAL A 173 -9.16 -4.34 -16.49
N LEU A 174 -9.45 -3.35 -15.65
CA LEU A 174 -8.57 -2.19 -15.46
C LEU A 174 -7.21 -2.59 -14.87
N GLY A 175 -7.18 -3.53 -13.90
CA GLY A 175 -5.94 -4.04 -13.33
C GLY A 175 -5.10 -4.82 -14.35
N LEU A 176 -5.74 -5.60 -15.22
CA LEU A 176 -5.08 -6.26 -16.36
C LEU A 176 -4.47 -5.22 -17.32
N LEU A 177 -5.26 -4.22 -17.73
CA LEU A 177 -4.79 -3.16 -18.62
C LEU A 177 -3.62 -2.39 -18.01
N PHE A 178 -3.70 -2.04 -16.73
CA PHE A 178 -2.62 -1.35 -16.03
C PHE A 178 -1.35 -2.20 -15.94
N SER A 179 -1.48 -3.50 -15.65
CA SER A 179 -0.35 -4.43 -15.60
C SER A 179 0.30 -4.59 -16.97
N PHE A 180 -0.49 -4.67 -18.04
CA PHE A 180 -0.01 -4.72 -19.41
C PHE A 180 0.69 -3.42 -19.84
N LEU A 181 0.13 -2.27 -19.47
CA LEU A 181 0.76 -0.97 -19.73
C LEU A 181 2.08 -0.81 -18.96
N MET A 182 2.17 -1.28 -17.72
CA MET A 182 3.44 -1.34 -17.00
C MET A 182 4.42 -2.26 -17.70
N PHE A 183 4.00 -3.44 -18.16
CA PHE A 183 4.88 -4.36 -18.86
C PHE A 183 5.51 -3.73 -20.12
N ILE A 184 4.72 -3.02 -20.93
CA ILE A 184 5.22 -2.36 -22.15
C ILE A 184 6.02 -1.10 -21.83
N GLY A 185 5.47 -0.24 -20.96
CA GLY A 185 5.89 1.15 -20.83
C GLY A 185 6.88 1.43 -19.70
N TRP A 186 7.02 0.52 -18.73
CA TRP A 186 7.78 0.79 -17.50
C TRP A 186 9.24 1.15 -17.77
N HIS A 187 9.92 0.38 -18.63
CA HIS A 187 11.32 0.66 -18.98
C HIS A 187 11.48 2.02 -19.66
N TYR A 188 10.59 2.37 -20.60
CA TYR A 188 10.64 3.66 -21.31
C TYR A 188 10.35 4.86 -20.40
N VAL A 189 9.38 4.73 -19.50
CA VAL A 189 9.02 5.79 -18.56
C VAL A 189 10.14 6.01 -17.56
N LEU A 190 10.70 4.94 -16.98
CA LEU A 190 11.77 5.08 -16.01
C LEU A 190 13.08 5.56 -16.63
N SER A 191 13.43 5.07 -17.82
CA SER A 191 14.67 5.48 -18.49
C SER A 191 14.61 6.95 -18.90
N SER A 192 13.46 7.44 -19.37
CA SER A 192 13.28 8.86 -19.72
C SER A 192 13.31 9.79 -18.50
N LEU A 193 12.95 9.29 -17.31
CA LEU A 193 13.06 10.01 -16.04
C LEU A 193 14.46 9.91 -15.41
N GLY A 194 15.39 9.17 -16.03
CA GLY A 194 16.69 8.88 -15.44
C GLY A 194 16.60 8.12 -14.11
N ASP A 195 15.49 7.41 -13.87
CA ASP A 195 15.30 6.63 -12.66
C ASP A 195 16.12 5.34 -12.77
N ARG A 196 17.08 5.17 -11.85
CA ARG A 196 17.90 3.95 -11.70
C ARG A 196 17.11 2.65 -11.61
N ARG A 197 15.80 2.72 -11.34
CA ARG A 197 14.90 1.56 -11.36
C ARG A 197 14.68 0.97 -12.75
N ALA A 198 15.05 1.68 -13.82
CA ALA A 198 15.02 1.14 -15.18
C ALA A 198 16.00 -0.04 -15.36
N GLU A 199 17.06 -0.09 -14.54
CA GLU A 199 18.16 -1.05 -14.67
C GLU A 199 18.05 -2.25 -13.70
N TYR A 200 17.09 -2.25 -12.77
CA TYR A 200 16.92 -3.39 -11.86
C TYR A 200 16.30 -4.58 -12.59
N SER A 201 16.90 -5.76 -12.46
CA SER A 201 16.34 -7.01 -12.96
C SER A 201 14.98 -7.30 -12.32
N ASP A 202 14.09 -7.94 -13.09
CA ASP A 202 12.72 -8.25 -12.71
C ASP A 202 12.66 -9.03 -11.38
N MET A 203 12.20 -8.36 -10.31
CA MET A 203 11.91 -9.00 -9.02
C MET A 203 10.43 -9.37 -8.96
N SER A 204 10.03 -10.33 -9.80
CA SER A 204 8.68 -10.89 -9.74
C SER A 204 8.49 -11.73 -8.47
N SER A 205 7.28 -11.71 -7.92
CA SER A 205 6.93 -12.64 -6.85
C SER A 205 6.64 -14.01 -7.46
N SER A 206 7.10 -15.09 -6.82
CA SER A 206 6.88 -16.44 -7.35
C SER A 206 5.39 -16.75 -7.47
N LEU A 207 5.01 -17.49 -8.52
CA LEU A 207 3.62 -17.88 -8.75
C LEU A 207 3.04 -18.66 -7.55
N LYS A 208 3.87 -19.48 -6.89
CA LYS A 208 3.51 -20.21 -5.67
C LYS A 208 3.06 -19.28 -4.55
N TYR A 209 3.77 -18.18 -4.34
CA TYR A 209 3.40 -17.16 -3.35
C TYR A 209 2.10 -16.45 -3.72
N MET A 210 1.83 -16.29 -5.02
CA MET A 210 0.71 -15.50 -5.51
C MET A 210 -0.60 -16.28 -5.66
N ILE A 211 -0.58 -17.61 -5.57
CA ILE A 211 -1.78 -18.46 -5.78
C ILE A 211 -2.93 -18.12 -4.83
N PHE A 212 -2.63 -17.76 -3.58
CA PHE A 212 -3.64 -17.33 -2.62
C PHE A 212 -4.33 -16.04 -3.08
N TRP A 213 -3.57 -15.08 -3.59
CA TRP A 213 -4.09 -13.80 -4.05
C TRP A 213 -4.93 -13.95 -5.33
N TRP A 214 -4.53 -14.87 -6.22
CA TRP A 214 -5.36 -15.30 -7.35
C TRP A 214 -6.69 -15.89 -6.88
N PHE A 215 -6.65 -16.85 -5.95
CA PHE A 215 -7.84 -17.45 -5.35
C PHE A 215 -8.77 -16.39 -4.72
N LEU A 216 -8.19 -15.42 -4.00
CA LEU A 216 -8.94 -14.35 -3.35
C LEU A 216 -9.64 -13.45 -4.37
N LEU A 217 -8.93 -13.03 -5.44
CA LEU A 217 -9.51 -12.23 -6.51
C LEU A 217 -10.68 -12.95 -7.18
N PHE A 218 -10.48 -14.21 -7.57
CA PHE A 218 -11.54 -15.01 -8.18
C PHE A 218 -12.72 -15.21 -7.24
N SER A 219 -12.47 -15.40 -5.95
CA SER A 219 -13.54 -15.53 -4.94
C SER A 219 -14.39 -14.26 -4.87
N PHE A 220 -13.78 -13.07 -4.85
CA PHE A 220 -14.54 -11.81 -4.85
C PHE A 220 -15.36 -11.59 -6.12
N VAL A 221 -14.82 -11.97 -7.29
CA VAL A 221 -15.55 -11.92 -8.56
C VAL A 221 -16.73 -12.90 -8.55
N LEU A 222 -16.52 -14.16 -8.16
CA LEU A 222 -17.58 -15.18 -8.09
C LEU A 222 -18.69 -14.80 -7.10
N LEU A 223 -18.34 -14.11 -6.02
CA LEU A 223 -19.28 -13.59 -5.03
C LEU A 223 -19.97 -12.29 -5.46
N LYS A 224 -19.64 -11.74 -6.64
CA LYS A 224 -20.20 -10.52 -7.22
C LYS A 224 -20.12 -9.32 -6.28
N ILE A 225 -18.95 -9.12 -5.67
CA ILE A 225 -18.69 -7.97 -4.80
C ILE A 225 -18.74 -6.68 -5.64
N LYS A 226 -19.77 -5.86 -5.43
CA LYS A 226 -19.95 -4.60 -6.15
C LYS A 226 -18.97 -3.53 -5.67
N CYS A 227 -18.36 -2.83 -6.60
CA CYS A 227 -17.30 -1.83 -6.35
C CYS A 227 -17.85 -0.40 -6.20
N VAL A 228 -18.98 -0.26 -5.49
CA VAL A 228 -19.69 1.03 -5.34
C VAL A 228 -18.90 2.00 -4.45
N GLU A 229 -18.23 1.47 -3.43
CA GLU A 229 -17.40 2.27 -2.52
C GLU A 229 -15.95 2.37 -3.02
N SER A 230 -15.33 3.52 -2.78
CA SER A 230 -13.97 3.85 -3.21
C SER A 230 -12.95 2.80 -2.75
N TYR A 231 -13.02 2.39 -1.49
CA TYR A 231 -12.10 1.41 -0.90
C TYR A 231 -12.25 0.02 -1.51
N ILE A 232 -13.47 -0.40 -1.88
CA ILE A 232 -13.71 -1.68 -2.55
C ILE A 232 -13.10 -1.64 -3.95
N PHE A 233 -13.36 -0.56 -4.69
CA PHE A 233 -12.79 -0.35 -6.02
C PHE A 233 -11.26 -0.37 -5.99
N LEU A 234 -10.65 0.37 -5.06
CA LEU A 234 -9.19 0.41 -4.88
C LEU A 234 -8.63 -0.96 -4.48
N GLY A 235 -9.28 -1.67 -3.55
CA GLY A 235 -8.86 -3.00 -3.11
C GLY A 235 -8.90 -4.03 -4.24
N MET A 236 -10.00 -4.07 -5.00
CA MET A 236 -10.15 -4.95 -6.16
C MET A 236 -9.16 -4.61 -7.27
N LEU A 237 -8.95 -3.32 -7.55
CA LEU A 237 -8.01 -2.86 -8.56
C LEU A 237 -6.56 -3.22 -8.19
N LEU A 238 -6.12 -2.92 -6.97
CA LEU A 238 -4.75 -3.23 -6.51
C LEU A 238 -4.50 -4.74 -6.44
N LEU A 239 -5.49 -5.52 -5.98
CA LEU A 239 -5.41 -6.98 -6.00
C LEU A 239 -5.31 -7.52 -7.43
N SER A 240 -6.09 -6.96 -8.36
CA SER A 240 -6.03 -7.35 -9.77
C SER A 240 -4.69 -6.99 -10.42
N ILE A 241 -4.15 -5.79 -10.17
CA ILE A 241 -2.81 -5.41 -10.64
C ILE A 241 -1.78 -6.39 -10.11
N ALA A 242 -1.80 -6.68 -8.81
CA ALA A 242 -0.86 -7.61 -8.21
C ALA A 242 -0.94 -9.01 -8.83
N VAL A 243 -2.16 -9.50 -9.09
CA VAL A 243 -2.40 -10.80 -9.72
C VAL A 243 -1.86 -10.83 -11.15
N PHE A 244 -2.20 -9.84 -11.99
CA PHE A 244 -1.76 -9.84 -13.39
C PHE A 244 -0.29 -9.50 -13.58
N ASN A 245 0.31 -8.72 -12.66
CA ASN A 245 1.75 -8.50 -12.63
C ASN A 245 2.55 -9.82 -12.57
N THR A 246 1.99 -10.87 -11.97
CA THR A 246 2.65 -12.19 -11.94
C THR A 246 2.80 -12.83 -13.31
N LEU A 247 1.89 -12.54 -14.25
CA LEU A 247 1.96 -13.04 -15.63
C LEU A 247 3.03 -12.31 -16.43
N PHE A 248 3.29 -11.05 -16.09
CA PHE A 248 4.24 -10.18 -16.78
C PHE A 248 5.59 -10.07 -16.07
N SER A 249 5.84 -10.90 -15.05
CA SER A 249 7.04 -10.85 -14.21
C SER A 249 7.32 -9.49 -13.53
N LEU A 250 6.27 -8.72 -13.23
CA LEU A 250 6.37 -7.42 -12.58
C LEU A 250 6.28 -7.54 -11.04
N TYR A 251 6.65 -6.45 -10.35
CA TYR A 251 6.57 -6.31 -8.89
C TYR A 251 5.12 -6.51 -8.40
N SER A 252 4.80 -7.69 -7.89
CA SER A 252 3.44 -8.05 -7.47
C SER A 252 3.20 -7.81 -5.97
N SER A 253 4.17 -8.19 -5.13
CA SER A 253 4.09 -8.07 -3.67
C SER A 253 3.85 -6.66 -3.16
N ARG A 254 4.41 -5.63 -3.82
CA ARG A 254 4.20 -4.22 -3.46
C ARG A 254 2.73 -3.80 -3.59
N PHE A 255 2.06 -4.23 -4.67
CA PHE A 255 0.63 -3.93 -4.85
C PHE A 255 -0.26 -4.72 -3.89
N ILE A 256 0.12 -5.95 -3.51
CA ILE A 256 -0.56 -6.67 -2.43
C ILE A 256 -0.43 -5.89 -1.11
N ALA A 257 0.78 -5.48 -0.75
CA ALA A 257 1.03 -4.75 0.50
C ALA A 257 0.25 -3.43 0.56
N LEU A 258 0.25 -2.66 -0.54
CA LEU A 258 -0.54 -1.42 -0.67
C LEU A 258 -2.05 -1.68 -0.66
N GLY A 259 -2.51 -2.72 -1.35
CA GLY A 259 -3.91 -3.09 -1.45
C GLY A 259 -4.46 -3.72 -0.17
N PHE A 260 -3.59 -4.22 0.70
CA PHE A 260 -3.94 -5.01 1.87
C PHE A 260 -5.04 -4.35 2.72
N VAL A 261 -4.85 -3.08 3.09
CA VAL A 261 -5.81 -2.32 3.91
C VAL A 261 -7.18 -2.11 3.25
N PHE A 262 -7.22 -2.06 1.92
CA PHE A 262 -8.45 -1.93 1.15
C PHE A 262 -9.14 -3.28 0.94
N ILE A 263 -8.36 -4.36 0.88
CA ILE A 263 -8.84 -5.74 0.72
C ILE A 263 -9.50 -6.23 2.01
N MET A 264 -8.94 -5.92 3.20
CA MET A 264 -9.46 -6.46 4.47
C MET A 264 -10.95 -6.18 4.71
N PRO A 265 -11.48 -4.95 4.52
CA PRO A 265 -12.92 -4.69 4.65
C PRO A 265 -13.81 -5.54 3.72
N ILE A 266 -13.29 -5.96 2.56
CA ILE A 266 -14.05 -6.73 1.57
C ILE A 266 -14.41 -8.13 2.12
N PHE A 267 -13.56 -8.72 2.97
CA PHE A 267 -13.85 -10.00 3.62
C PHE A 267 -15.19 -9.93 4.38
N PHE A 268 -15.41 -8.83 5.10
CA PHE A 268 -16.61 -8.64 5.93
C PHE A 268 -17.86 -8.29 5.13
N MET A 269 -17.75 -8.09 3.81
CA MET A 269 -18.89 -7.92 2.91
C MET A 269 -19.49 -9.26 2.44
N ILE A 270 -18.79 -10.37 2.69
CA ILE A 270 -19.23 -11.71 2.29
C ILE A 270 -20.41 -12.12 3.17
N ARG A 271 -21.62 -12.05 2.61
CA ARG A 271 -22.86 -12.33 3.34
C ARG A 271 -23.05 -13.79 3.71
N LYS A 272 -22.52 -14.71 2.90
CA LYS A 272 -22.70 -16.15 3.11
C LYS A 272 -21.62 -16.65 4.09
N PRO A 273 -21.96 -17.08 5.31
CA PRO A 273 -20.98 -17.41 6.35
C PRO A 273 -19.98 -18.49 5.93
N MET A 274 -20.44 -19.50 5.20
CA MET A 274 -19.56 -20.58 4.70
C MET A 274 -18.39 -20.03 3.86
N TYR A 275 -18.67 -19.14 2.90
CA TYR A 275 -17.63 -18.55 2.06
C TYR A 275 -16.70 -17.63 2.87
N PHE A 276 -17.27 -16.85 3.80
CA PHE A 276 -16.48 -16.02 4.70
C PHE A 276 -15.48 -16.86 5.51
N TYR A 277 -15.95 -17.91 6.18
CA TYR A 277 -15.09 -18.78 6.97
C TYR A 277 -14.06 -19.52 6.11
N THR A 278 -14.43 -20.02 4.94
CA THR A 278 -13.48 -20.67 4.02
C THR A 278 -12.35 -19.73 3.61
N ILE A 279 -12.68 -18.49 3.24
CA ILE A 279 -11.69 -17.49 2.80
C ILE A 279 -10.82 -17.03 3.96
N VAL A 280 -11.40 -16.82 5.15
CA VAL A 280 -10.62 -16.49 6.36
C VAL A 280 -9.70 -17.65 6.73
N LEU A 281 -10.17 -18.89 6.74
CA LEU A 281 -9.33 -20.06 7.04
C LEU A 281 -8.19 -20.21 6.02
N ALA A 282 -8.47 -20.05 4.73
CA ALA A 282 -7.45 -20.07 3.69
C ALA A 282 -6.39 -18.97 3.90
N TYR A 283 -6.83 -17.76 4.27
CA TYR A 283 -5.95 -16.65 4.61
C TYR A 283 -5.07 -16.96 5.84
N MET A 284 -5.64 -17.56 6.87
CA MET A 284 -4.92 -17.91 8.10
C MET A 284 -3.87 -18.98 7.83
N SER A 285 -4.23 -20.02 7.08
CA SER A 285 -3.28 -21.05 6.64
C SER A 285 -2.15 -20.45 5.81
N PHE A 286 -2.48 -19.55 4.87
CA PHE A 286 -1.47 -18.83 4.09
C PHE A 286 -0.56 -17.98 4.99
N THR A 287 -1.11 -17.26 5.96
CA THR A 287 -0.37 -16.43 6.91
C THR A 287 0.59 -17.24 7.77
N LEU A 288 0.17 -18.43 8.25
CA LEU A 288 1.04 -19.34 9.00
C LEU A 288 2.23 -19.82 8.16
N VAL A 289 1.98 -20.20 6.90
CA VAL A 289 3.04 -20.58 5.96
C VAL A 289 4.01 -19.42 5.72
N GLN A 290 3.49 -18.20 5.57
CA GLN A 290 4.33 -17.02 5.42
C GLN A 290 5.21 -16.77 6.66
N TRP A 291 4.67 -16.92 7.87
CA TRP A 291 5.46 -16.78 9.10
C TRP A 291 6.56 -17.83 9.17
N PHE A 292 6.25 -19.08 8.85
CA PHE A 292 7.25 -20.16 8.81
C PHE A 292 8.43 -19.80 7.89
N PHE A 293 8.15 -19.40 6.65
CA PHE A 293 9.19 -18.97 5.72
C PHE A 293 9.91 -17.69 6.18
N TRP A 294 9.21 -16.78 6.86
CA TRP A 294 9.81 -15.55 7.35
C TRP A 294 10.83 -15.81 8.47
N PHE A 295 10.53 -16.72 9.40
CA PHE A 295 11.46 -17.12 10.47
C PHE A 295 12.60 -18.01 9.97
N GLU A 296 12.34 -18.97 9.07
CA GLU A 296 13.39 -19.82 8.50
C GLU A 296 14.45 -18.99 7.75
N LEU A 297 14.02 -17.95 7.03
CA LEU A 297 14.92 -16.99 6.39
C LEU A 297 15.78 -16.20 7.38
N GLN A 298 15.36 -16.06 8.64
CA GLN A 298 16.15 -15.39 9.68
C GLN A 298 17.22 -16.30 10.28
N GLU A 299 16.98 -17.61 10.34
CA GLU A 299 17.94 -18.56 10.90
C GLU A 299 19.09 -18.88 9.93
N LEU A 300 18.88 -18.67 8.63
CA LEU A 300 19.87 -18.93 7.57
C LEU A 300 20.85 -17.77 7.33
N ILE A 301 20.67 -16.62 7.99
CA ILE A 301 21.46 -15.39 7.80
C ILE A 301 22.11 -14.98 9.14
#